data_AF-A0A1A2JBY3-F1
#
_entry.id   AF-A0A1A2JBY3-F1
#
_cell.length_a   1.000
_cell.length_b   1.000
_cell.length_c   1.000
_cell.angle_alpha   90.00
_cell.angle_beta   90.00
_cell.angle_gamma   90.00
#
_symmetry.space_group_name_H-M   'P 1'
#
loop_
_entity.id
_entity.type
_entity.pdbx_description
1 polymer ?
#
loop_
_entity_poly.entity_id
_entity_poly.type
_entity_poly.pdbx_seq_one_letter_code
_entity_poly.pdbx_strand_id
1 'polypeptide(L)'
;MPILGNATVVLARVTRAVSNALRVELATPEGTELGRAQQKGGAAVLLGFKNGGKSEYTLSAATGDELKIAVAATTTITNGNTPVGKIVPADGAARLEDGGGTVLAVVEPHTGHKADNAWHHRLLSPAGEALGVLTLMTVHTGWSDVASDAIQLLTNYNVATLKAPSAGAMLTLAAPVHPILGDVLAAACVDFSVLPRGYLAPVKA
;
A
#
# COMPACT_ATOMS: atom_id res chain seq x y z
N MET A 1 17.62 4.36 -7.63
CA MET A 1 16.71 3.88 -8.70
C MET A 1 15.28 3.96 -8.20
N PRO A 2 14.29 4.22 -9.06
CA PRO A 2 12.89 4.20 -8.64
C PRO A 2 12.50 2.81 -8.14
N ILE A 3 11.68 2.73 -7.10
CA ILE A 3 11.40 1.48 -6.38
C ILE A 3 10.77 0.42 -7.28
N LEU A 4 9.86 0.82 -8.17
CA LEU A 4 9.19 -0.12 -9.07
C LEU A 4 10.06 -0.54 -10.26
N GLY A 5 11.10 0.21 -10.61
CA GLY A 5 11.87 -0.02 -11.84
C GLY A 5 10.95 -0.12 -13.07
N ASN A 6 11.06 -1.22 -13.82
CA ASN A 6 10.23 -1.52 -14.98
C ASN A 6 9.07 -2.50 -14.67
N ALA A 7 8.82 -2.81 -13.39
CA ALA A 7 7.78 -3.76 -13.03
C ALA A 7 6.39 -3.21 -13.39
N THR A 8 5.62 -4.00 -14.13
CA THR A 8 4.21 -3.69 -14.43
C THR A 8 3.26 -4.42 -13.50
N VAL A 9 3.72 -5.42 -12.75
CA VAL A 9 2.93 -6.09 -11.71
C VAL A 9 3.72 -6.09 -10.41
N VAL A 10 3.09 -5.61 -9.33
CA VAL A 10 3.69 -5.52 -8.00
C VAL A 10 2.72 -6.09 -6.97
N LEU A 11 3.19 -7.05 -6.20
CA LEU A 11 2.49 -7.61 -5.05
C LEU A 11 3.03 -6.94 -3.79
N ALA A 12 2.18 -6.22 -3.06
CA ALA A 12 2.49 -5.57 -1.81
C ALA A 12 1.82 -6.32 -0.65
N ARG A 13 2.55 -7.24 -0.02
CA ARG A 13 2.01 -8.16 1.00
C ARG A 13 2.18 -7.61 2.40
N VAL A 14 1.12 -7.58 3.20
CA VAL A 14 1.19 -7.13 4.59
C VAL A 14 1.62 -8.29 5.49
N THR A 15 2.68 -8.06 6.25
CA THR A 15 3.20 -8.99 7.27
C THR A 15 3.43 -8.22 8.59
N ARG A 16 3.93 -8.91 9.62
CA ARG A 16 4.27 -8.31 10.91
C ARG A 16 5.72 -8.61 11.29
N ALA A 17 6.37 -7.62 11.88
CA ALA A 17 7.61 -7.82 12.62
C ALA A 17 7.35 -8.47 13.98
N VAL A 18 8.40 -9.01 14.60
CA VAL A 18 8.37 -9.49 16.00
C VAL A 18 7.94 -8.38 16.98
N SER A 19 8.22 -7.11 16.64
CA SER A 19 7.79 -5.94 17.41
C SER A 19 6.33 -5.54 17.18
N ASN A 20 5.52 -6.38 16.54
CA ASN A 20 4.15 -6.14 16.07
C ASN A 20 3.97 -5.02 15.01
N ALA A 21 5.06 -4.35 14.63
CA ALA A 21 5.05 -3.34 13.57
C ALA A 21 4.63 -3.97 12.22
N LEU A 22 3.74 -3.29 11.50
CA LEU A 22 3.36 -3.72 10.16
C LEU A 22 4.55 -3.62 9.21
N ARG A 23 4.67 -4.62 8.34
CA ARG A 23 5.59 -4.66 7.21
C ARG A 23 4.79 -4.80 5.92
N VAL A 24 5.25 -4.16 4.86
CA VAL A 24 4.71 -4.36 3.51
C VAL A 24 5.85 -4.75 2.60
N GLU A 25 5.82 -5.95 2.06
CA GLU A 25 6.83 -6.48 1.15
C GLU A 25 6.36 -6.29 -0.29
N LEU A 26 7.14 -5.57 -1.10
CA LEU A 26 6.87 -5.31 -2.51
C LEU A 26 7.72 -6.26 -3.34
N ALA A 27 7.08 -7.09 -4.17
CA ALA A 27 7.76 -8.03 -5.05
C ALA A 27 7.03 -8.18 -6.39
N THR A 28 7.73 -8.64 -7.42
CA THR A 28 7.11 -9.10 -8.67
C THR A 28 6.37 -10.45 -8.44
N PRO A 29 5.49 -10.89 -9.34
CA PRO A 29 4.80 -12.18 -9.23
C PRO A 29 5.77 -13.37 -9.13
N GLU A 30 6.94 -13.27 -9.74
CA GLU A 30 8.01 -14.28 -9.72
C GLU A 30 8.80 -14.29 -8.41
N GLY A 31 8.50 -13.37 -7.49
CA GLY A 31 9.14 -13.27 -6.18
C GLY A 31 10.38 -12.38 -6.13
N THR A 32 10.68 -11.61 -7.18
CA THR A 32 11.78 -10.64 -7.15
C THR A 32 11.45 -9.50 -6.20
N GLU A 33 12.24 -9.30 -5.14
CA GLU A 33 12.04 -8.22 -4.19
C GLU A 33 12.31 -6.85 -4.85
N LEU A 34 11.35 -5.94 -4.71
CA LEU A 34 11.45 -4.56 -5.17
C LEU A 34 11.75 -3.61 -3.99
N GLY A 35 11.17 -3.91 -2.82
CA GLY A 35 11.44 -3.18 -1.60
C GLY A 35 10.57 -3.62 -0.43
N ARG A 36 10.80 -3.01 0.72
CA ARG A 36 10.09 -3.32 1.96
C ARG A 36 9.78 -2.07 2.76
N ALA A 37 8.51 -1.87 3.08
CA ALA A 37 8.08 -0.85 4.03
C ALA A 37 7.99 -1.43 5.44
N GLN A 38 8.49 -0.71 6.42
CA GLN A 38 8.29 -1.03 7.82
C GLN A 38 7.71 0.15 8.59
N GLN A 39 6.66 -0.11 9.35
CA GLN A 39 6.05 0.85 10.25
C GLN A 39 7.04 1.26 11.34
N LYS A 40 7.12 2.56 11.62
CA LYS A 40 7.85 3.06 12.79
C LYS A 40 7.27 2.45 14.07
N GLY A 41 8.14 1.79 14.84
CA GLY A 41 7.79 1.17 16.11
C GLY A 41 7.47 2.18 17.21
N GLY A 42 6.98 1.67 18.32
CA GLY A 42 6.70 2.43 19.54
C GLY A 42 5.92 1.58 20.54
N ALA A 43 5.80 2.04 21.79
CA ALA A 43 5.10 1.29 22.84
C ALA A 43 3.66 0.90 22.45
N ALA A 44 2.92 1.80 21.79
CA ALA A 44 1.57 1.52 21.31
C ALA A 44 1.51 0.48 20.16
N VAL A 45 2.56 0.40 19.33
CA VAL A 45 2.68 -0.63 18.28
C VAL A 45 3.05 -1.98 18.91
N LEU A 46 4.01 -1.98 19.83
CA LEU A 46 4.45 -3.17 20.55
C LEU A 46 3.30 -3.82 21.33
N LEU A 47 2.51 -3.00 22.04
CA LEU A 47 1.34 -3.43 22.81
C LEU A 47 0.09 -3.65 21.96
N GLY A 48 0.18 -3.50 20.63
CA GLY A 48 -0.90 -3.86 19.72
C GLY A 48 -2.07 -2.88 19.66
N PHE A 49 -1.94 -1.67 20.20
CA PHE A 49 -2.96 -0.63 20.07
C PHE A 49 -2.99 0.01 18.68
N LYS A 50 -1.93 -0.16 17.88
CA LYS A 50 -1.80 0.44 16.55
C LYS A 50 -1.48 -0.61 15.48
N ASN A 51 -2.53 -1.09 14.80
CA ASN A 51 -2.47 -2.20 13.83
C ASN A 51 -2.83 -1.79 12.39
N GLY A 52 -2.50 -0.57 12.00
CA GLY A 52 -2.90 0.01 10.72
C GLY A 52 -3.28 1.47 10.89
N GLY A 53 -3.58 2.10 9.77
CA GLY A 53 -3.93 3.51 9.71
C GLY A 53 -2.74 4.45 9.85
N LYS A 54 -3.01 5.64 10.39
CA LYS A 54 -2.08 6.78 10.33
C LYS A 54 -0.75 6.46 11.02
N SER A 55 0.35 6.41 10.28
CA SER A 55 1.69 6.11 10.82
C SER A 55 2.78 6.51 9.84
N GLU A 56 4.01 6.59 10.34
CA GLU A 56 5.20 6.69 9.50
C GLU A 56 5.68 5.28 9.11
N TYR A 57 6.11 5.15 7.85
CA TYR A 57 6.74 3.95 7.31
C TYR A 57 8.03 4.36 6.58
N THR A 58 9.06 3.53 6.71
CA THR A 58 10.26 3.62 5.85
C THR A 58 10.18 2.52 4.82
N LEU A 59 10.11 2.88 3.54
CA LEU A 59 10.16 1.97 2.41
C LEU A 59 11.58 1.98 1.84
N SER A 60 12.29 0.88 2.05
CA SER A 60 13.64 0.67 1.54
C SER A 60 13.57 -0.17 0.27
N ALA A 61 14.08 0.35 -0.84
CA ALA A 61 14.23 -0.36 -2.10
C ALA A 61 15.30 -1.46 -1.98
N ALA A 62 15.22 -2.49 -2.82
CA ALA A 62 16.27 -3.52 -2.90
C ALA A 62 17.65 -2.94 -3.25
N THR A 63 17.70 -1.79 -3.91
CA THR A 63 18.93 -1.06 -4.26
C THR A 63 19.47 -0.17 -3.13
N GLY A 64 18.77 -0.07 -1.99
CA GLY A 64 19.17 0.71 -0.83
C GLY A 64 18.61 2.14 -0.77
N ASP A 65 17.87 2.59 -1.78
CA ASP A 65 17.16 3.87 -1.73
C ASP A 65 16.02 3.82 -0.70
N GLU A 66 15.74 4.94 -0.02
CA GLU A 66 14.68 4.98 1.00
C GLU A 66 13.67 6.10 0.76
N LEU A 67 12.39 5.76 0.93
CA LEU A 67 11.29 6.71 1.00
C LEU A 67 10.66 6.67 2.39
N LYS A 68 10.42 7.85 2.97
CA LYS A 68 9.55 8.00 4.15
C LYS A 68 8.13 8.27 3.69
N ILE A 69 7.20 7.49 4.22
CA ILE A 69 5.78 7.56 3.90
C ILE A 69 5.04 7.90 5.20
N ALA A 70 4.53 9.12 5.30
CA ALA A 70 3.70 9.53 6.42
C ALA A 70 2.23 9.31 6.05
N VAL A 71 1.71 8.13 6.39
CA VAL A 71 0.31 7.76 6.14
C VAL A 71 -0.59 8.58 7.07
N ALA A 72 -1.50 9.37 6.49
CA ALA A 72 -2.43 10.23 7.22
C ALA A 72 -3.74 10.45 6.44
N ALA A 73 -4.44 11.57 6.63
CA ALA A 73 -5.57 11.92 5.76
C ALA A 73 -5.08 12.31 4.35
N THR A 74 -3.94 12.98 4.27
CA THR A 74 -3.14 13.11 3.05
C THR A 74 -1.82 12.43 3.34
N THR A 75 -1.42 11.48 2.51
CA THR A 75 -0.14 10.79 2.70
C THR A 75 0.95 11.58 2.00
N THR A 76 2.06 11.79 2.70
CA THR A 76 3.24 12.46 2.15
C THR A 76 4.39 11.48 1.97
N ILE A 77 5.16 11.70 0.92
CA ILE A 77 6.28 10.84 0.51
C ILE A 77 7.52 11.72 0.40
N THR A 78 8.58 11.38 1.12
CA THR A 78 9.85 12.11 1.06
C THR A 78 11.03 11.16 0.87
N ASN A 79 12.05 11.65 0.15
CA ASN A 79 13.38 11.05 0.13
C ASN A 79 14.30 11.97 0.95
N GLY A 80 14.69 11.53 2.14
CA GLY A 80 15.30 12.41 3.13
C GLY A 80 14.39 13.62 3.43
N ASN A 81 14.88 14.82 3.13
CA ASN A 81 14.15 16.08 3.30
C ASN A 81 13.48 16.57 2.01
N THR A 82 13.61 15.84 0.90
CA THR A 82 13.07 16.22 -0.40
C THR A 82 11.66 15.66 -0.58
N PRO A 83 10.63 16.48 -0.82
CA PRO A 83 9.30 16.00 -1.19
C PRO A 83 9.34 15.24 -2.51
N VAL A 84 8.81 14.02 -2.51
CA VAL A 84 8.69 13.17 -3.71
C VAL A 84 7.26 13.22 -4.25
N GLY A 85 6.26 13.14 -3.37
CA GLY A 85 4.87 13.14 -3.78
C GLY A 85 3.86 13.04 -2.64
N LYS A 86 2.58 13.00 -3.02
CA LYS A 86 1.46 12.90 -2.09
C LYS A 86 0.34 12.02 -2.63
N ILE A 87 -0.45 11.47 -1.71
CA ILE A 87 -1.71 10.78 -1.99
C ILE A 87 -2.83 11.58 -1.31
N VAL A 88 -3.62 12.27 -2.12
CA VAL A 88 -4.62 13.24 -1.67
C VAL A 88 -6.03 12.69 -1.96
N PRO A 89 -6.90 12.51 -0.95
CA PRO A 89 -8.31 12.21 -1.19
C PRO A 89 -8.96 13.29 -2.05
N ALA A 90 -9.76 12.89 -3.04
CA ALA A 90 -10.55 13.80 -3.86
C ALA A 90 -11.83 13.10 -4.32
N ASP A 91 -13.00 13.56 -3.85
CA ASP A 91 -14.32 13.14 -4.35
C ASP A 91 -14.54 11.61 -4.42
N GLY A 92 -14.14 10.89 -3.37
CA GLY A 92 -14.22 9.42 -3.32
C GLY A 92 -13.09 8.68 -4.04
N ALA A 93 -12.24 9.40 -4.77
CA ALA A 93 -11.01 8.94 -5.40
C ALA A 93 -9.76 9.33 -4.58
N ALA A 94 -8.58 9.01 -5.11
CA ALA A 94 -7.30 9.55 -4.65
C ALA A 94 -6.50 10.13 -5.82
N ARG A 95 -5.95 11.33 -5.64
CA ARG A 95 -4.97 11.92 -6.56
C ARG A 95 -3.57 11.58 -6.10
N LEU A 96 -2.76 11.12 -7.03
CA LEU A 96 -1.32 10.93 -6.87
C LEU A 96 -0.63 12.17 -7.40
N GLU A 97 0.05 12.90 -6.53
CA GLU A 97 0.72 14.17 -6.85
C GLU A 97 2.24 14.03 -6.71
N ASP A 98 2.99 14.79 -7.50
CA ASP A 98 4.44 14.96 -7.29
C ASP A 98 4.74 15.89 -6.10
N GLY A 99 6.04 16.10 -5.81
CA GLY A 99 6.48 16.98 -4.73
C GLY A 99 6.06 18.46 -4.90
N GLY A 100 5.77 18.88 -6.14
CA GLY A 100 5.28 20.22 -6.49
C GLY A 100 3.76 20.36 -6.48
N GLY A 101 3.00 19.26 -6.33
CA GLY A 101 1.53 19.26 -6.38
C GLY A 101 0.94 19.01 -7.78
N THR A 102 1.75 18.67 -8.78
CA THR A 102 1.25 18.26 -10.09
C THR A 102 0.58 16.90 -9.97
N VAL A 103 -0.64 16.76 -10.45
CA VAL A 103 -1.32 15.46 -10.51
C VAL A 103 -0.63 14.57 -11.54
N LEU A 104 -0.14 13.42 -11.09
CA LEU A 104 0.52 12.39 -11.90
C LEU A 104 -0.43 11.29 -12.34
N ALA A 105 -1.40 10.95 -11.49
CA ALA A 105 -2.43 9.94 -11.75
C ALA A 105 -3.60 10.09 -10.79
N VAL A 106 -4.71 9.44 -11.12
CA VAL A 106 -5.91 9.36 -10.28
C VAL A 106 -6.26 7.89 -10.06
N VAL A 107 -6.49 7.52 -8.81
CA VAL A 107 -7.03 6.23 -8.41
C VAL A 107 -8.53 6.39 -8.22
N GLU A 108 -9.32 5.86 -9.14
CA GLU A 108 -10.79 5.92 -9.08
C GLU A 108 -11.33 5.15 -7.86
N PRO A 109 -12.50 5.55 -7.33
CA PRO A 109 -13.19 4.74 -6.35
C PRO A 109 -13.47 3.34 -6.89
N HIS A 110 -13.48 2.36 -5.99
CA HIS A 110 -13.99 1.03 -6.27
C HIS A 110 -15.50 1.11 -6.53
N THR A 111 -15.96 0.45 -7.59
CA THR A 111 -17.36 0.46 -8.07
C THR A 111 -18.16 -0.78 -7.65
N GLY A 112 -17.63 -1.63 -6.77
CA GLY A 112 -18.30 -2.83 -6.25
C GLY A 112 -18.81 -2.68 -4.82
N HIS A 113 -19.08 -3.81 -4.16
CA HIS A 113 -19.60 -3.85 -2.80
C HIS A 113 -18.46 -3.79 -1.77
N LYS A 114 -18.72 -3.19 -0.59
CA LYS A 114 -17.75 -3.21 0.52
C LYS A 114 -17.38 -4.62 0.98
N ALA A 115 -18.31 -5.56 0.84
CA ALA A 115 -18.11 -6.97 1.18
C ALA A 115 -17.29 -7.70 0.10
N ASP A 116 -16.98 -7.05 -1.02
CA ASP A 116 -16.16 -7.66 -2.05
C ASP A 116 -14.77 -7.96 -1.49
N ASN A 117 -14.35 -9.14 -1.88
CA ASN A 117 -13.12 -9.78 -1.48
C ASN A 117 -11.87 -9.02 -1.97
N ALA A 118 -11.99 -8.32 -3.09
CA ALA A 118 -10.95 -7.47 -3.66
C ALA A 118 -11.58 -6.18 -4.19
N TRP A 119 -10.99 -5.04 -3.85
CA TRP A 119 -11.45 -3.75 -4.34
C TRP A 119 -10.54 -3.28 -5.45
N HIS A 120 -11.05 -3.34 -6.68
CA HIS A 120 -10.36 -2.87 -7.87
C HIS A 120 -10.55 -1.37 -8.02
N HIS A 121 -9.46 -0.63 -7.97
CA HIS A 121 -9.41 0.81 -8.25
C HIS A 121 -8.72 1.04 -9.58
N ARG A 122 -9.41 1.66 -10.54
CA ARG A 122 -8.78 1.99 -11.83
C ARG A 122 -7.77 3.11 -11.61
N LEU A 123 -6.61 2.97 -12.22
CA LEU A 123 -5.58 3.99 -12.23
C LEU A 123 -5.62 4.71 -13.59
N LEU A 124 -5.86 6.01 -13.57
CA LEU A 124 -5.97 6.86 -14.74
C LEU A 124 -4.86 7.90 -14.77
N SER A 125 -4.44 8.30 -15.97
CA SER A 125 -3.58 9.46 -16.19
C SER A 125 -4.35 10.75 -15.91
N PRO A 126 -3.67 11.91 -15.82
CA PRO A 126 -4.37 13.20 -15.65
C PRO A 126 -5.30 13.52 -16.83
N ALA A 127 -5.05 12.94 -18.01
CA ALA A 127 -5.90 13.06 -19.19
C ALA A 127 -7.06 12.05 -19.23
N GLY A 128 -7.16 11.16 -18.23
CA GLY A 128 -8.21 10.14 -18.13
C GLY A 128 -7.90 8.81 -18.84
N GLU A 129 -6.68 8.63 -19.34
CA GLU A 129 -6.27 7.39 -20.00
C GLU A 129 -6.00 6.29 -18.97
N ALA A 130 -6.35 5.05 -19.27
CA ALA A 130 -6.10 3.94 -18.36
C ALA A 130 -4.60 3.62 -18.25
N LEU A 131 -4.05 3.74 -17.04
CA LEU A 131 -2.67 3.35 -16.72
C LEU A 131 -2.60 1.94 -16.13
N GLY A 132 -3.65 1.50 -15.46
CA GLY A 132 -3.65 0.22 -14.75
C GLY A 132 -4.77 0.08 -13.73
N VAL A 133 -4.55 -0.80 -12.76
CA VAL A 133 -5.44 -1.08 -11.63
C VAL A 133 -4.61 -1.24 -10.36
N LEU A 134 -5.03 -0.56 -9.29
CA LEU A 134 -4.59 -0.82 -7.93
C LEU A 134 -5.68 -1.61 -7.21
N THR A 135 -5.40 -2.85 -6.87
CA THR A 135 -6.36 -3.73 -6.21
C THR A 135 -6.01 -3.89 -4.74
N LEU A 136 -6.93 -3.55 -3.84
CA LEU A 136 -6.81 -3.85 -2.42
C LEU A 136 -7.30 -5.29 -2.16
N MET A 137 -6.47 -6.12 -1.53
CA MET A 137 -6.80 -7.47 -1.08
C MET A 137 -7.33 -7.41 0.35
N THR A 138 -8.62 -7.72 0.56
CA THR A 138 -9.19 -7.70 1.91
C THR A 138 -8.71 -8.90 2.73
N VAL A 139 -8.72 -8.80 4.06
CA VAL A 139 -8.29 -9.90 4.95
C VAL A 139 -9.07 -11.21 4.77
N HIS A 140 -10.26 -11.18 4.15
CA HIS A 140 -11.09 -12.36 3.90
C HIS A 140 -10.64 -13.19 2.69
N THR A 141 -9.66 -12.72 1.93
CA THR A 141 -9.15 -13.41 0.74
C THR A 141 -7.80 -14.09 0.94
N GLY A 142 -6.96 -13.56 1.83
CA GLY A 142 -5.56 -13.96 1.94
C GLY A 142 -4.78 -13.82 0.62
N TRP A 143 -3.47 -14.03 0.67
CA TRP A 143 -2.69 -14.35 -0.54
C TRP A 143 -2.67 -15.87 -0.81
N SER A 144 -3.17 -16.64 0.18
CA SER A 144 -3.50 -18.07 0.21
C SER A 144 -3.79 -18.40 1.69
N ASP A 145 -5.05 -18.57 2.08
CA ASP A 145 -5.56 -18.36 3.45
C ASP A 145 -5.13 -19.35 4.60
N VAL A 146 -4.02 -20.12 4.55
CA VAL A 146 -3.87 -21.28 5.48
C VAL A 146 -2.52 -21.46 6.19
N ALA A 147 -1.42 -20.86 5.74
CA ALA A 147 -0.10 -21.19 6.29
C ALA A 147 0.28 -20.43 7.58
N SER A 148 -0.28 -19.24 7.83
CA SER A 148 0.07 -18.43 9.02
C SER A 148 -0.59 -18.94 10.30
N ASP A 149 -1.82 -19.44 10.20
CA ASP A 149 -2.60 -19.84 11.37
C ASP A 149 -2.08 -21.18 11.96
N ALA A 150 -1.60 -22.09 11.10
CA ALA A 150 -0.99 -23.35 11.53
C ALA A 150 0.41 -23.18 12.14
N ILE A 151 1.20 -22.20 11.67
CA ILE A 151 2.52 -21.90 12.24
C ILE A 151 2.38 -21.11 13.56
N GLN A 152 1.37 -20.25 13.70
CA GLN A 152 1.10 -19.52 14.95
C GLN A 152 0.69 -20.44 16.12
N LEU A 153 0.05 -21.58 15.85
CA LEU A 153 -0.29 -22.58 16.88
C LEU A 153 0.93 -23.29 17.48
N LEU A 154 2.06 -23.33 16.77
CA LEU A 154 3.24 -24.11 17.17
C LEU A 154 4.31 -23.32 17.93
N THR A 155 4.31 -21.97 17.91
CA THR A 155 5.50 -21.19 18.35
C THR A 155 5.23 -19.97 19.25
N ASN A 156 4.48 -20.14 20.35
CA ASN A 156 4.38 -19.23 21.50
C ASN A 156 3.30 -18.14 21.51
N TYR A 157 2.50 -18.21 22.58
CA TYR A 157 1.63 -17.22 23.21
C TYR A 157 1.88 -15.75 22.84
N ASN A 158 0.98 -15.20 22.02
CA ASN A 158 0.60 -13.79 22.05
C ASN A 158 -0.91 -13.72 22.25
N VAL A 159 -1.35 -13.15 23.38
CA VAL A 159 -2.75 -13.16 23.86
C VAL A 159 -3.68 -12.22 23.05
N ALA A 160 -3.22 -11.75 21.89
CA ALA A 160 -4.06 -11.01 20.94
C ALA A 160 -3.57 -11.31 19.52
N THR A 161 -4.37 -12.06 18.74
CA THR A 161 -4.19 -12.16 17.29
C THR A 161 -4.57 -10.81 16.66
N LEU A 162 -3.60 -9.89 16.65
CA LEU A 162 -3.81 -8.55 16.12
C LEU A 162 -4.06 -8.62 14.62
N LYS A 163 -5.31 -8.45 14.21
CA LYS A 163 -5.69 -8.48 12.79
C LYS A 163 -4.97 -7.38 12.01
N ALA A 164 -4.39 -7.75 10.87
CA ALA A 164 -3.89 -6.78 9.90
C ALA A 164 -5.08 -6.00 9.28
N PRO A 165 -4.86 -4.78 8.77
CA PRO A 165 -5.95 -3.98 8.19
C PRO A 165 -6.39 -4.51 6.81
N SER A 166 -5.49 -5.18 6.09
CA SER A 166 -5.74 -5.84 4.81
C SER A 166 -4.74 -7.00 4.62
N ALA A 167 -4.92 -7.82 3.59
CA ALA A 167 -3.88 -8.74 3.15
C ALA A 167 -2.77 -8.01 2.37
N GLY A 168 -3.09 -6.86 1.78
CA GLY A 168 -2.16 -6.02 1.03
C GLY A 168 -2.79 -5.43 -0.22
N ALA A 169 -1.94 -5.06 -1.19
CA ALA A 169 -2.39 -4.52 -2.47
C ALA A 169 -1.65 -5.17 -3.65
N MET A 170 -2.29 -5.17 -4.80
CA MET A 170 -1.69 -5.56 -6.07
C MET A 170 -1.79 -4.39 -7.05
N LEU A 171 -0.66 -3.95 -7.59
CA LEU A 171 -0.61 -3.00 -8.68
C LEU A 171 -0.42 -3.76 -10.00
N THR A 172 -1.21 -3.41 -11.01
CA THR A 172 -1.07 -3.90 -12.37
C THR A 172 -1.10 -2.69 -13.32
N LEU A 173 -0.06 -2.52 -14.12
CA LEU A 173 0.13 -1.41 -15.05
C LEU A 173 0.09 -1.93 -16.49
N ALA A 174 -0.43 -1.12 -17.40
CA ALA A 174 -0.44 -1.45 -18.82
C ALA A 174 0.97 -1.43 -19.46
N ALA A 175 1.86 -0.60 -18.92
CA ALA A 175 3.25 -0.45 -19.34
C ALA A 175 4.10 0.09 -18.17
N PRO A 176 5.44 -0.01 -18.24
CA PRO A 176 6.32 0.67 -17.30
C PRO A 176 6.01 2.18 -17.26
N VAL A 177 6.13 2.78 -16.08
CA VAL A 177 5.80 4.19 -15.84
C VAL A 177 7.04 5.03 -15.58
N HIS A 178 6.88 6.35 -15.68
CA HIS A 178 7.94 7.30 -15.32
C HIS A 178 8.39 7.11 -13.86
N PRO A 179 9.71 7.21 -13.55
CA PRO A 179 10.26 6.98 -12.22
C PRO A 179 9.53 7.67 -11.06
N ILE A 180 9.19 8.96 -11.21
CA ILE A 180 8.47 9.72 -10.16
C ILE A 180 7.10 9.11 -9.87
N LEU A 181 6.33 8.77 -10.91
CA LEU A 181 5.04 8.10 -10.73
C LEU A 181 5.24 6.71 -10.14
N GLY A 182 6.32 6.00 -10.51
CA GLY A 182 6.70 4.72 -9.92
C GLY A 182 6.89 4.79 -8.41
N ASP A 183 7.65 5.77 -7.92
CA ASP A 183 7.88 5.95 -6.47
C ASP A 183 6.59 6.30 -5.72
N VAL A 184 5.73 7.14 -6.31
CA VAL A 184 4.42 7.47 -5.73
C VAL A 184 3.49 6.26 -5.73
N LEU A 185 3.51 5.42 -6.77
CA LEU A 185 2.75 4.17 -6.83
C LEU A 185 3.25 3.12 -5.84
N ALA A 186 4.56 3.01 -5.63
CA ALA A 186 5.13 2.15 -4.60
C ALA A 186 4.62 2.56 -3.20
N ALA A 187 4.60 3.87 -2.93
CA ALA A 187 4.02 4.39 -1.69
C ALA A 187 2.49 4.20 -1.63
N ALA A 188 1.77 4.28 -2.75
CA ALA A 188 0.34 4.00 -2.80
C ALA A 188 0.02 2.54 -2.47
N CYS A 189 0.84 1.58 -2.93
CA CYS A 189 0.73 0.19 -2.52
C CYS A 189 0.85 0.04 -1.00
N VAL A 190 1.75 0.79 -0.35
CA VAL A 190 1.88 0.79 1.13
C VAL A 190 0.67 1.44 1.78
N ASP A 191 0.27 2.65 1.36
CA ASP A 191 -0.87 3.39 1.93
C ASP A 191 -2.16 2.58 1.91
N PHE A 192 -2.54 2.06 0.74
CA PHE A 192 -3.77 1.28 0.57
C PHE A 192 -3.74 0.00 1.39
N SER A 193 -2.57 -0.62 1.54
CA SER A 193 -2.41 -1.85 2.33
C SER A 193 -2.63 -1.60 3.83
N VAL A 194 -2.15 -0.47 4.37
CA VAL A 194 -2.15 -0.23 5.83
C VAL A 194 -3.26 0.69 6.30
N LEU A 195 -3.82 1.52 5.44
CA LEU A 195 -4.98 2.36 5.68
C LEU A 195 -5.97 2.13 4.52
N PRO A 196 -6.78 1.06 4.53
CA PRO A 196 -7.80 0.84 3.51
C PRO A 196 -8.82 1.99 3.53
N ARG A 197 -8.78 2.88 2.54
CA ARG A 197 -9.52 4.15 2.60
C ARG A 197 -10.97 4.11 2.18
N GLY A 198 -11.56 2.93 1.91
CA GLY A 198 -12.99 2.89 1.60
C GLY A 198 -13.35 3.74 0.38
N TYR A 199 -12.41 4.03 -0.53
CA TYR A 199 -12.62 4.84 -1.73
C TYR A 199 -13.64 4.13 -2.59
N LEU A 200 -14.91 4.44 -2.36
CA LEU A 200 -16.05 3.74 -2.92
C LEU A 200 -16.89 4.76 -3.64
N ALA A 201 -17.38 4.35 -4.80
CA ALA A 201 -18.26 5.20 -5.55
C ALA A 201 -19.52 5.42 -4.70
N PRO A 202 -20.08 6.64 -4.66
CA PRO A 202 -21.40 6.83 -4.08
C PRO A 202 -22.36 5.86 -4.77
N VAL A 203 -23.14 5.13 -3.98
CA VAL A 203 -24.21 4.27 -4.50
C VAL A 203 -25.12 5.19 -5.31
N LYS A 204 -25.22 4.96 -6.61
CA LYS A 204 -26.21 5.67 -7.44
C LYS A 204 -27.59 5.34 -6.86
N ALA A 205 -28.29 6.37 -6.38
CA ALA A 205 -29.68 6.29 -5.95
C ALA A 205 -30.59 6.03 -7.17
#